data_AF-A0A4R6H3F8-F1
#
_entry.id   AF-A0A4R6H3F8-F1
#
_cell.length_a   1.000
_cell.length_b   1.000
_cell.length_c   1.000
_cell.angle_alpha   90.00
_cell.angle_beta   90.00
_cell.angle_gamma   90.00
#
_symmetry.space_group_name_H-M   'P 1'
#
loop_
_entity.id
_entity.type
_entity.pdbx_description
1 polymer ?
#
loop_
_entity_poly.entity_id
_entity_poly.type
_entity_poly.pdbx_seq_one_letter_code
_entity_poly.pdbx_strand_id
1 'polypeptide(L)'
;MDSLIKNIDHQIAFNQGKNLFLDKPELFQFAHETVNALSQIDHLNPASIEALIDYTTDKAIEEFYRVNQYYSFDLKAKNNLRAIYVDLFQAFQTKTNSVETISKEHYEKLKDWLRDNNPFAEKIYQHADENVKPVACSEYTAQLQINILRLDISQLMQPVLDVGCGQNGHLVNHLRDQGIEAYGIDRFNFSNSNLITADWLEYNYGKGKWGTIVSNLGFSNHFNHHHLREDGNYLAYGQTYMNILHALKTGGCFHYAPDLPFIEKYLDKAQFGLSQYEINGYDFKTSVVKKLG
;
A
#
# COMPACT_ATOMS: atom_id res chain seq x y z
N MET A 1 -19.45 -11.98 16.93
CA MET A 1 -18.72 -11.18 15.94
C MET A 1 -17.32 -10.87 16.44
N ASP A 2 -17.17 -10.14 17.55
CA ASP A 2 -15.85 -9.74 18.10
C ASP A 2 -14.89 -10.90 18.39
N SER A 3 -15.41 -12.05 18.85
CA SER A 3 -14.61 -13.26 19.07
C SER A 3 -14.00 -13.80 17.77
N LEU A 4 -14.76 -13.77 16.67
CA LEU A 4 -14.33 -14.24 15.36
C LEU A 4 -13.37 -13.27 14.70
N ILE A 5 -13.58 -11.97 14.85
CA ILE A 5 -12.63 -10.94 14.41
C ILE A 5 -11.26 -11.14 15.09
N LYS A 6 -11.24 -11.29 16.42
CA LYS A 6 -10.00 -11.58 17.16
C LYS A 6 -9.34 -12.88 16.72
N ASN A 7 -10.14 -13.88 16.37
CA ASN A 7 -9.63 -15.15 15.87
C ASN A 7 -9.02 -15.01 14.47
N ILE A 8 -9.61 -14.20 13.58
CA ILE A 8 -9.01 -13.85 12.29
C ILE A 8 -7.67 -13.14 12.49
N ASP A 9 -7.60 -12.14 13.39
CA ASP A 9 -6.35 -11.45 13.69
C ASP A 9 -5.27 -12.43 14.19
N HIS A 10 -5.65 -13.37 15.07
CA HIS A 10 -4.76 -14.42 15.54
C HIS A 10 -4.30 -15.33 14.40
N GLN A 11 -5.20 -15.71 13.49
CA GLN A 11 -4.86 -16.56 12.35
C GLN A 11 -3.86 -15.90 11.40
N ILE A 12 -4.05 -14.59 11.13
CA ILE A 12 -3.12 -13.80 10.32
C ILE A 12 -1.77 -13.71 11.03
N ALA A 13 -1.74 -13.41 12.32
CA ALA A 13 -0.51 -13.38 13.12
C ALA A 13 0.20 -14.74 13.16
N PHE A 14 -0.53 -15.85 13.25
CA PHE A 14 0.03 -17.20 13.29
C PHE A 14 0.77 -17.58 11.98
N ASN A 15 0.32 -17.05 10.83
CA ASN A 15 0.97 -17.27 9.54
C ASN A 15 1.79 -16.08 9.04
N GLN A 16 1.96 -15.06 9.88
CA GLN A 16 2.62 -13.82 9.53
C GLN A 16 4.05 -14.07 9.03
N GLY A 17 4.39 -13.50 7.88
CA GLY A 17 5.71 -13.60 7.28
C GLY A 17 6.11 -14.97 6.74
N LYS A 18 5.26 -16.01 6.85
CA LYS A 18 5.57 -17.32 6.25
C LYS A 18 5.63 -17.23 4.73
N ASN A 19 6.60 -17.91 4.13
CA ASN A 19 6.89 -17.82 2.72
C ASN A 19 5.96 -18.70 1.86
N LEU A 20 5.00 -18.08 1.16
CA LEU A 20 4.03 -18.77 0.30
C LEU A 20 4.66 -19.47 -0.90
N PHE A 21 5.86 -19.07 -1.33
CA PHE A 21 6.51 -19.63 -2.52
C PHE A 21 7.37 -20.87 -2.23
N LEU A 22 7.50 -21.28 -0.97
CA LEU A 22 8.13 -22.56 -0.65
C LEU A 22 7.17 -23.71 -0.91
N ASP A 23 7.68 -24.79 -1.50
CA ASP A 23 6.96 -26.05 -1.67
C ASP A 23 6.94 -26.86 -0.37
N LYS A 24 6.43 -26.24 0.70
CA LYS A 24 6.30 -26.78 2.06
C LYS A 24 4.89 -26.52 2.61
N PRO A 25 3.87 -27.27 2.13
CA PRO A 25 2.48 -27.03 2.50
C PRO A 25 2.22 -27.14 4.01
N GLU A 26 3.06 -27.87 4.75
CA GLU A 26 3.02 -27.99 6.20
C GLU A 26 3.33 -26.69 6.96
N LEU A 27 3.97 -25.69 6.32
CA LEU A 27 4.21 -24.39 6.93
C LEU A 27 2.90 -23.65 7.18
N PHE A 28 1.91 -23.86 6.32
CA PHE A 28 0.65 -23.14 6.35
C PHE A 28 -0.48 -24.03 6.86
N GLN A 29 -0.96 -23.67 8.05
CA GLN A 29 -2.03 -24.36 8.74
C GLN A 29 -2.93 -23.34 9.43
N PHE A 30 -4.18 -23.76 9.67
CA PHE A 30 -5.06 -23.01 10.57
C PHE A 30 -4.62 -23.23 12.03
N ALA A 31 -4.58 -22.16 12.80
CA ALA A 31 -4.36 -22.23 14.23
C ALA A 31 -5.48 -23.06 14.88
N HIS A 32 -5.15 -23.78 15.95
CA HIS A 32 -6.11 -24.65 16.64
C HIS A 32 -7.35 -23.88 17.12
N GLU A 33 -7.14 -22.65 17.61
CA GLU A 33 -8.18 -21.70 18.01
C GLU A 33 -9.12 -21.37 16.85
N THR A 34 -8.57 -21.20 15.64
CA THR A 34 -9.35 -20.96 14.42
C THR A 34 -10.23 -22.14 14.11
N VAL A 35 -9.65 -23.34 14.12
CA VAL A 35 -10.40 -24.58 13.87
C VAL A 35 -11.57 -24.75 14.85
N ASN A 36 -11.35 -24.46 16.14
CA ASN A 36 -12.42 -24.49 17.15
C ASN A 36 -13.49 -23.42 16.92
N ALA A 37 -13.08 -22.24 16.48
CA ALA A 37 -13.98 -21.13 16.17
C ALA A 37 -14.85 -21.39 14.92
N LEU A 38 -14.44 -22.28 14.01
CA LEU A 38 -15.22 -22.63 12.80
C LEU A 38 -16.63 -23.13 13.13
N SER A 39 -16.81 -23.82 14.26
CA SER A 39 -18.12 -24.29 14.71
C SER A 39 -19.12 -23.13 14.95
N GLN A 40 -18.64 -21.92 15.18
CA GLN A 40 -19.46 -20.73 15.40
C GLN A 40 -19.95 -20.11 14.08
N ILE A 41 -19.32 -20.42 12.94
CA ILE A 41 -19.64 -19.85 11.63
C ILE A 41 -21.02 -20.31 11.15
N ASP A 42 -21.41 -21.55 11.47
CA ASP A 42 -22.71 -22.13 11.09
C ASP A 42 -23.92 -21.37 11.70
N HIS A 43 -23.69 -20.60 12.75
CA HIS A 43 -24.72 -19.85 13.48
C HIS A 43 -24.83 -18.39 13.04
N LEU A 44 -23.99 -17.95 12.10
CA LEU A 44 -24.00 -16.57 11.61
C LEU A 44 -25.06 -16.37 10.53
N ASN A 45 -25.64 -15.17 10.51
CA ASN A 45 -26.44 -14.74 9.38
C ASN A 45 -25.53 -14.40 8.17
N PRO A 46 -26.06 -14.41 6.93
CA PRO A 46 -25.29 -14.12 5.73
C PRO A 46 -24.54 -12.79 5.76
N ALA A 47 -25.15 -11.72 6.29
CA ALA A 47 -24.51 -10.41 6.37
C ALA A 47 -23.27 -10.40 7.29
N SER A 48 -23.29 -11.19 8.36
CA SER A 48 -22.15 -11.32 9.27
C SER A 48 -21.01 -12.12 8.63
N ILE A 49 -21.35 -13.11 7.79
CA ILE A 49 -20.35 -13.87 7.03
C ILE A 49 -19.66 -12.96 6.01
N GLU A 50 -20.43 -12.17 5.24
CA GLU A 50 -19.85 -11.20 4.29
C GLU A 50 -18.92 -10.21 4.98
N ALA A 51 -19.32 -9.68 6.14
CA ALA A 51 -18.47 -8.76 6.91
C ALA A 51 -17.18 -9.41 7.42
N LEU A 52 -17.19 -10.70 7.80
CA LEU A 52 -15.98 -11.43 8.18
C LEU A 52 -15.08 -11.73 6.98
N ILE A 53 -15.66 -12.01 5.81
CA ILE A 53 -14.93 -12.22 4.56
C ILE A 53 -14.22 -10.93 4.15
N ASP A 54 -14.93 -9.79 4.18
CA ASP A 54 -14.37 -8.48 3.88
C ASP A 54 -13.22 -8.16 4.85
N TYR A 55 -13.45 -8.32 6.16
CA TYR A 55 -12.42 -8.10 7.17
C TYR A 55 -11.18 -9.00 6.99
N THR A 56 -11.39 -10.30 6.69
CA THR A 56 -10.29 -11.25 6.46
C THR A 56 -9.49 -10.89 5.21
N THR A 57 -10.19 -10.48 4.15
CA THR A 57 -9.57 -10.04 2.89
C THR A 57 -8.70 -8.82 3.12
N ASP A 58 -9.21 -7.81 3.84
CA ASP A 58 -8.46 -6.59 4.15
C ASP A 58 -7.21 -6.90 5.00
N LYS A 59 -7.34 -7.76 6.01
CA LYS A 59 -6.21 -8.17 6.86
C LYS A 59 -5.14 -8.93 6.08
N ALA A 60 -5.53 -9.77 5.13
CA ALA A 60 -4.59 -10.47 4.26
C ALA A 60 -3.83 -9.47 3.36
N ILE A 61 -4.53 -8.49 2.77
CA ILE A 61 -3.91 -7.43 1.97
C ILE A 61 -2.90 -6.62 2.80
N GLU A 62 -3.27 -6.23 4.02
CA GLU A 62 -2.38 -5.54 4.97
C GLU A 62 -1.10 -6.35 5.22
N GLU A 63 -1.23 -7.65 5.46
CA GLU A 63 -0.09 -8.55 5.68
C GLU A 63 0.81 -8.66 4.44
N PHE A 64 0.23 -8.75 3.24
CA PHE A 64 1.02 -8.73 2.00
C PHE A 64 1.82 -7.43 1.87
N TYR A 65 1.18 -6.27 2.05
CA TYR A 65 1.89 -4.99 2.01
C TYR A 65 2.97 -4.88 3.08
N ARG A 66 2.73 -5.44 4.27
CA ARG A 66 3.73 -5.50 5.35
C ARG A 66 4.94 -6.34 4.95
N VAL A 67 4.74 -7.49 4.30
CA VAL A 67 5.84 -8.36 3.84
C VAL A 67 6.65 -7.67 2.73
N ASN A 68 5.98 -7.06 1.77
CA ASN A 68 6.64 -6.34 0.69
C ASN A 68 5.85 -5.11 0.26
N GLN A 69 6.38 -3.94 0.60
CA GLN A 69 5.74 -2.66 0.27
C GLN A 69 5.53 -2.47 -1.24
N TYR A 70 6.35 -3.09 -2.09
CA TYR A 70 6.25 -2.99 -3.55
C TYR A 70 5.15 -3.86 -4.17
N TYR A 71 4.43 -4.64 -3.36
CA TYR A 71 3.21 -5.26 -3.88
C TYR A 71 2.19 -4.20 -4.27
N SER A 72 1.53 -4.45 -5.39
CA SER A 72 0.44 -3.63 -5.91
C SER A 72 -0.72 -4.54 -6.21
N PHE A 73 -1.92 -4.17 -5.75
CA PHE A 73 -3.14 -4.94 -5.96
C PHE A 73 -4.22 -3.97 -6.44
N ASP A 74 -4.60 -4.08 -7.70
CA ASP A 74 -5.72 -3.31 -8.25
C ASP A 74 -7.06 -3.84 -7.72
N LEU A 75 -8.16 -3.16 -8.06
CA LEU A 75 -9.50 -3.59 -7.66
C LEU A 75 -9.82 -5.04 -8.10
N LYS A 76 -9.33 -5.48 -9.26
CA LYS A 76 -9.54 -6.85 -9.75
C LYS A 76 -8.82 -7.87 -8.87
N ALA A 77 -7.56 -7.62 -8.53
CA ALA A 77 -6.76 -8.45 -7.64
C ALA A 77 -7.42 -8.57 -6.26
N LYS A 78 -7.90 -7.45 -5.69
CA LYS A 78 -8.61 -7.43 -4.40
C LYS A 78 -9.91 -8.23 -4.46
N ASN A 79 -10.70 -8.09 -5.53
CA ASN A 79 -11.93 -8.86 -5.71
C ASN A 79 -11.65 -10.37 -5.89
N ASN A 80 -10.58 -10.73 -6.59
CA ASN A 80 -10.16 -12.13 -6.74
C ASN A 80 -9.73 -12.72 -5.38
N LEU A 81 -9.02 -11.96 -4.54
CA LEU A 81 -8.66 -12.40 -3.20
C LEU A 81 -9.89 -12.60 -2.32
N ARG A 82 -10.86 -11.67 -2.41
CA ARG A 82 -12.14 -11.80 -1.73
C ARG A 82 -12.85 -13.10 -2.12
N ALA A 83 -12.85 -13.46 -3.40
CA ALA A 83 -13.43 -14.72 -3.88
C ALA A 83 -12.74 -15.96 -3.28
N ILE A 84 -11.41 -15.92 -3.10
CA ILE A 84 -10.67 -16.99 -2.41
C ILE A 84 -11.14 -17.13 -0.95
N TYR A 85 -11.42 -16.02 -0.26
CA TYR A 85 -11.97 -16.07 1.10
C TYR A 85 -13.44 -16.48 1.14
N VAL A 86 -14.26 -16.11 0.16
CA VAL A 86 -15.63 -16.65 0.02
C VAL A 86 -15.58 -18.18 -0.08
N ASP A 87 -14.73 -18.72 -0.96
CA ASP A 87 -14.54 -20.17 -1.12
C ASP A 87 -14.09 -20.83 0.19
N LEU A 88 -13.18 -20.19 0.94
CA LEU A 88 -12.68 -20.70 2.21
C LEU A 88 -13.82 -20.83 3.25
N PHE A 89 -14.62 -19.77 3.41
CA PHE A 89 -15.74 -19.78 4.35
C PHE A 89 -16.79 -20.84 3.95
N GLN A 90 -17.08 -20.97 2.66
CA GLN A 90 -17.99 -22.02 2.16
C GLN A 90 -17.45 -23.43 2.40
N ALA A 91 -16.15 -23.66 2.22
CA ALA A 91 -15.52 -24.94 2.50
C ALA A 91 -15.67 -25.34 3.98
N PHE A 92 -15.54 -24.38 4.90
CA PHE A 92 -15.76 -24.63 6.33
C PHE A 92 -17.22 -24.87 6.71
N GLN A 93 -18.18 -24.23 6.04
CA GLN A 93 -19.61 -24.45 6.30
C GLN A 93 -20.09 -25.80 5.78
N THR A 94 -19.62 -26.20 4.60
CA THR A 94 -20.03 -27.47 3.97
C THR A 94 -19.39 -28.70 4.61
N LYS A 95 -18.22 -28.55 5.24
CA LYS A 95 -17.48 -29.60 5.98
C LYS A 95 -17.24 -30.87 5.16
N THR A 96 -17.13 -30.74 3.84
CA THR A 96 -16.95 -31.87 2.92
C THR A 96 -15.53 -32.42 2.93
N ASN A 97 -14.56 -31.59 3.26
CA ASN A 97 -13.13 -31.90 3.28
C ASN A 97 -12.58 -31.80 4.71
N SER A 98 -11.46 -32.48 4.99
CA SER A 98 -10.73 -32.29 6.25
C SER A 98 -10.11 -30.89 6.31
N VAL A 99 -9.85 -30.40 7.52
CA VAL A 99 -9.24 -29.08 7.74
C VAL A 99 -7.88 -28.97 7.06
N GLU A 100 -7.11 -30.05 7.04
CA GLU A 100 -5.80 -30.11 6.38
C GLU A 100 -5.93 -29.93 4.86
N THR A 101 -6.93 -30.58 4.25
CA THR A 101 -7.21 -30.43 2.81
C THR A 101 -7.65 -29.01 2.48
N ILE A 102 -8.57 -28.45 3.26
CA ILE A 102 -9.03 -27.05 3.10
C ILE A 102 -7.85 -26.08 3.21
N SER A 103 -6.97 -26.29 4.20
CA SER A 103 -5.77 -25.48 4.40
C SER A 103 -4.89 -25.50 3.16
N LYS A 104 -4.51 -26.69 2.69
CA LYS A 104 -3.64 -26.85 1.53
C LYS A 104 -4.23 -26.18 0.29
N GLU A 105 -5.49 -26.43 -0.01
CA GLU A 105 -6.16 -25.82 -1.17
C GLU A 105 -6.21 -24.29 -1.07
N HIS A 106 -6.48 -23.75 0.12
CA HIS A 106 -6.51 -22.30 0.33
C HIS A 106 -5.14 -21.65 0.11
N TYR A 107 -4.07 -22.22 0.66
CA TYR A 107 -2.74 -21.61 0.53
C TYR A 107 -2.15 -21.75 -0.88
N GLU A 108 -2.47 -22.81 -1.62
CA GLU A 108 -2.16 -22.89 -3.05
C GLU A 108 -2.89 -21.81 -3.85
N LYS A 109 -4.20 -21.58 -3.58
CA LYS A 109 -4.94 -20.47 -4.20
C LYS A 109 -4.31 -19.11 -3.89
N LEU A 110 -3.84 -18.89 -2.65
CA LEU A 110 -3.13 -17.65 -2.28
C LEU A 110 -1.78 -17.50 -2.99
N LYS A 111 -1.02 -18.60 -3.12
CA LYS A 111 0.26 -18.63 -3.86
C LYS A 111 0.06 -18.28 -5.32
N ASP A 112 -0.91 -18.93 -5.99
CA ASP A 112 -1.26 -18.67 -7.38
C ASP A 112 -1.76 -17.23 -7.57
N TRP A 113 -2.64 -16.76 -6.70
CA TRP A 113 -3.11 -15.38 -6.72
C TRP A 113 -1.96 -14.37 -6.58
N LEU A 114 -1.00 -14.61 -5.68
CA LEU A 114 0.14 -13.71 -5.52
C LEU A 114 1.06 -13.75 -6.74
N ARG A 115 1.27 -14.93 -7.35
CA ARG A 115 2.04 -15.09 -8.59
C ARG A 115 1.41 -14.30 -9.74
N ASP A 116 0.09 -14.40 -9.90
CA ASP A 116 -0.63 -13.76 -11.01
C ASP A 116 -0.62 -12.23 -10.91
N ASN A 117 -0.68 -11.68 -9.69
CA ASN A 117 -0.80 -10.25 -9.47
C ASN A 117 0.54 -9.56 -9.19
N ASN A 118 1.53 -10.29 -8.67
CA ASN A 118 2.87 -9.78 -8.35
C ASN A 118 3.97 -10.82 -8.69
N PRO A 119 4.20 -11.15 -9.98
CA PRO A 119 5.05 -12.28 -10.37
C PRO A 119 6.52 -12.15 -9.96
N PHE A 120 7.02 -10.93 -9.72
CA PHE A 120 8.33 -10.72 -9.12
C PHE A 120 8.50 -11.36 -7.74
N ALA A 121 7.40 -11.53 -6.99
CA ALA A 121 7.42 -12.12 -5.65
C ALA A 121 8.00 -13.53 -5.68
N GLU A 122 7.59 -14.34 -6.67
CA GLU A 122 8.08 -15.70 -6.83
C GLU A 122 9.59 -15.71 -7.04
N LYS A 123 10.10 -14.85 -7.93
CA LYS A 123 11.54 -14.75 -8.21
C LYS A 123 12.37 -14.38 -6.96
N ILE A 124 11.83 -13.53 -6.09
CA ILE A 124 12.51 -13.12 -4.86
C ILE A 124 12.44 -14.22 -3.79
N TYR A 125 11.27 -14.84 -3.63
CA TYR A 125 10.98 -15.66 -2.44
C TYR A 125 11.05 -17.17 -2.66
N GLN A 126 11.09 -17.67 -3.90
CA GLN A 126 11.18 -19.12 -4.19
C GLN A 126 12.41 -19.83 -3.56
N HIS A 127 13.45 -19.07 -3.20
CA HIS A 127 14.67 -19.58 -2.55
C HIS A 127 14.99 -18.85 -1.24
N ALA A 128 14.04 -18.06 -0.73
CA ALA A 128 14.20 -17.36 0.55
C ALA A 128 13.91 -18.30 1.73
N ASP A 129 14.17 -17.79 2.94
CA ASP A 129 13.87 -18.52 4.18
C ASP A 129 12.37 -18.80 4.35
N GLU A 130 12.03 -19.71 5.25
CA GLU A 130 10.63 -20.03 5.61
C GLU A 130 9.86 -18.83 6.13
N ASN A 131 10.57 -17.90 6.79
CA ASN A 131 10.03 -16.63 7.23
C ASN A 131 10.68 -15.51 6.43
N VAL A 132 9.87 -14.82 5.64
CA VAL A 132 10.29 -13.66 4.86
C VAL A 132 10.48 -12.48 5.79
N LYS A 133 11.67 -11.88 5.72
CA LYS A 133 11.91 -10.58 6.35
C LYS A 133 11.21 -9.49 5.55
N PRO A 134 10.40 -8.63 6.19
CA PRO A 134 9.76 -7.51 5.53
C PRO A 134 10.75 -6.65 4.75
N VAL A 135 10.39 -6.27 3.52
CA VAL A 135 11.11 -5.21 2.82
C VAL A 135 10.80 -3.90 3.53
N ALA A 136 11.84 -3.28 4.12
CA ALA A 136 11.70 -2.20 5.09
C ALA A 136 10.80 -1.05 4.59
N CYS A 137 9.62 -0.91 5.20
CA CYS A 137 8.80 0.29 5.18
C CYS A 137 8.96 0.96 6.54
N SER A 138 9.60 2.14 6.58
CA SER A 138 9.82 2.88 7.82
C SER A 138 9.09 4.21 7.75
N GLU A 139 8.41 4.58 8.83
CA GLU A 139 7.89 5.93 8.97
C GLU A 139 8.99 6.87 9.44
N TYR A 140 8.97 8.08 8.89
CA TYR A 140 9.97 9.09 9.17
C TYR A 140 9.37 10.25 9.96
N THR A 141 10.16 10.79 10.88
CA THR A 141 9.75 11.99 11.65
C THR A 141 9.42 13.15 10.70
N ALA A 142 8.44 13.98 11.07
CA ALA A 142 8.07 15.15 10.27
C ALA A 142 9.27 16.05 9.95
N GLN A 143 10.16 16.28 10.92
CA GLN A 143 11.34 17.12 10.73
C GLN A 143 12.30 16.56 9.68
N LEU A 144 12.52 15.25 9.66
CA LEU A 144 13.36 14.61 8.64
C LEU A 144 12.73 14.77 7.25
N GLN A 145 11.42 14.54 7.13
CA GLN A 145 10.70 14.69 5.88
C GLN A 145 10.74 16.14 5.37
N ILE A 146 10.51 17.13 6.23
CA ILE A 146 10.62 18.57 5.92
C ILE A 146 12.00 18.90 5.37
N ASN A 147 13.06 18.38 6.00
CA ASN A 147 14.44 18.63 5.60
C ASN A 147 14.76 17.99 4.25
N ILE A 148 14.39 16.72 4.06
CA ILE A 148 14.60 15.99 2.80
C ILE A 148 13.84 16.69 1.68
N LEU A 149 12.54 16.88 1.85
CA LEU A 149 11.65 17.43 0.82
C LEU A 149 11.81 18.94 0.61
N ARG A 150 12.72 19.60 1.34
CA ARG A 150 13.01 21.04 1.24
C ARG A 150 11.76 21.90 1.43
N LEU A 151 10.92 21.52 2.40
CA LEU A 151 9.68 22.25 2.68
C LEU A 151 10.00 23.52 3.47
N ASP A 152 9.58 24.66 2.95
CA ASP A 152 9.50 25.90 3.73
C ASP A 152 8.09 26.03 4.31
N ILE A 153 7.96 25.67 5.58
CA ILE A 153 6.68 25.67 6.31
C ILE A 153 6.03 27.07 6.30
N SER A 154 6.83 28.14 6.30
CA SER A 154 6.32 29.51 6.33
C SER A 154 5.72 29.98 5.00
N GLN A 155 6.05 29.30 3.91
CA GLN A 155 5.63 29.66 2.54
C GLN A 155 4.80 28.56 1.87
N LEU A 156 4.40 27.54 2.63
CA LEU A 156 3.76 26.35 2.10
C LEU A 156 2.35 26.66 1.60
N MET A 157 2.09 26.39 0.34
CA MET A 157 0.81 26.71 -0.27
C MET A 157 -0.23 25.65 0.10
N GLN A 158 -1.36 26.09 0.63
CA GLN A 158 -2.42 25.20 1.13
C GLN A 158 -3.52 24.96 0.08
N PRO A 159 -4.27 23.84 0.15
CA PRO A 159 -4.06 22.72 1.07
C PRO A 159 -2.87 21.85 0.66
N VAL A 160 -2.33 21.10 1.62
CA VAL A 160 -1.20 20.18 1.46
C VAL A 160 -1.71 18.74 1.34
N LEU A 161 -1.18 17.98 0.40
CA LEU A 161 -1.40 16.54 0.28
C LEU A 161 -0.09 15.77 0.47
N ASP A 162 -0.05 14.86 1.43
CA ASP A 162 1.05 13.91 1.65
C ASP A 162 0.71 12.55 1.05
N VAL A 163 1.40 12.17 -0.03
CA VAL A 163 1.18 10.91 -0.77
C VAL A 163 2.14 9.84 -0.25
N GLY A 164 1.58 8.76 0.30
CA GLY A 164 2.36 7.79 1.05
C GLY A 164 2.69 8.31 2.45
N CYS A 165 1.69 8.86 3.15
CA CYS A 165 1.90 9.57 4.42
C CYS A 165 2.28 8.66 5.60
N GLY A 166 2.22 7.34 5.42
CA GLY A 166 2.48 6.37 6.47
C GLY A 166 1.29 6.17 7.42
N GLN A 167 1.35 5.09 8.20
CA GLN A 167 0.30 4.66 9.13
C GLN A 167 -0.07 5.72 10.19
N ASN A 168 0.89 6.53 10.63
CA ASN A 168 0.70 7.55 11.65
C ASN A 168 0.60 8.96 11.07
N GLY A 169 0.82 9.17 9.76
CA GLY A 169 0.65 10.47 9.10
C GLY A 169 1.47 11.59 9.75
N HIS A 170 2.71 11.30 10.17
CA HIS A 170 3.49 12.20 11.03
C HIS A 170 3.67 13.62 10.47
N LEU A 171 3.93 13.74 9.16
CA LEU A 171 4.07 15.05 8.52
C LEU A 171 2.73 15.80 8.48
N VAL A 172 1.65 15.12 8.10
CA VAL A 172 0.29 15.68 8.10
C VAL A 172 -0.07 16.23 9.48
N ASN A 173 0.11 15.43 10.53
CA ASN A 173 -0.20 15.86 11.90
C ASN A 173 0.64 17.07 12.32
N HIS A 174 1.95 17.04 12.04
CA HIS A 174 2.84 18.16 12.35
C HIS A 174 2.43 19.46 11.64
N LEU A 175 2.08 19.42 10.36
CA LEU A 175 1.61 20.59 9.62
C LEU A 175 0.31 21.13 10.20
N ARG A 176 -0.63 20.25 10.57
CA ARG A 176 -1.91 20.66 11.17
C ARG A 176 -1.74 21.30 12.54
N ASP A 177 -0.80 20.83 13.35
CA ASP A 177 -0.46 21.45 14.63
C ASP A 177 0.07 22.89 14.46
N GLN A 178 0.60 23.22 13.28
CA GLN A 178 0.99 24.59 12.89
C GLN A 178 -0.14 25.39 12.23
N GLY A 179 -1.37 24.86 12.22
CA GLY A 179 -2.53 25.51 11.59
C GLY A 179 -2.57 25.42 10.07
N ILE A 180 -1.77 24.53 9.46
CA ILE A 180 -1.75 24.31 8.02
C ILE A 180 -2.80 23.27 7.65
N GLU A 181 -3.64 23.59 6.66
CA GLU A 181 -4.58 22.64 6.08
C GLU A 181 -3.82 21.54 5.31
N ALA A 182 -3.68 20.38 5.95
CA ALA A 182 -2.97 19.23 5.40
C ALA A 182 -3.81 17.93 5.50
N TYR A 183 -3.64 17.08 4.50
CA TYR A 183 -4.26 15.76 4.37
C TYR A 183 -3.22 14.73 3.91
N GLY A 184 -3.40 13.47 4.27
CA GLY A 184 -2.56 12.36 3.83
C GLY A 184 -3.35 11.28 3.11
N ILE A 185 -2.72 10.61 2.15
CA ILE A 185 -3.23 9.38 1.54
C ILE A 185 -2.23 8.24 1.69
N ASP A 186 -2.72 7.07 2.09
CA ASP A 186 -1.94 5.83 2.11
C ASP A 186 -2.88 4.63 1.98
N ARG A 187 -2.33 3.44 1.73
CA ARG A 187 -3.06 2.17 1.65
C ARG A 187 -3.41 1.60 3.03
N PHE A 188 -2.93 2.22 4.11
CA PHE A 188 -3.31 1.88 5.48
C PHE A 188 -4.75 2.28 5.80
N ASN A 189 -5.37 1.53 6.72
CA ASN A 189 -6.67 1.85 7.26
C ASN A 189 -6.57 2.98 8.31
N PHE A 190 -7.24 4.09 8.05
CA PHE A 190 -7.28 5.25 8.94
C PHE A 190 -8.67 5.49 9.50
N SER A 191 -8.72 5.96 10.75
CA SER A 191 -9.95 6.43 11.39
C SER A 191 -10.05 7.96 11.47
N ASN A 192 -8.96 8.67 11.16
CA ASN A 192 -8.88 10.13 11.21
C ASN A 192 -9.31 10.73 9.87
N SER A 193 -10.22 11.72 9.88
CA SER A 193 -10.73 12.36 8.65
C SER A 193 -9.66 13.07 7.81
N ASN A 194 -8.49 13.37 8.37
CA ASN A 194 -7.38 14.02 7.66
C ASN A 194 -6.43 13.01 6.98
N LEU A 195 -6.60 11.72 7.24
CA LEU A 195 -5.85 10.63 6.64
C LEU A 195 -6.84 9.76 5.88
N ILE A 196 -6.57 9.52 4.60
CA ILE A 196 -7.52 8.88 3.69
C ILE A 196 -6.91 7.56 3.24
N THR A 197 -7.64 6.47 3.45
CA THR A 197 -7.29 5.15 2.93
C THR A 197 -7.55 5.12 1.43
N ALA A 198 -6.47 5.13 0.63
CA ALA A 198 -6.54 5.12 -0.83
C ALA A 198 -5.28 4.54 -1.47
N ASP A 199 -5.46 3.85 -2.60
CA ASP A 199 -4.35 3.55 -3.51
C ASP A 199 -3.96 4.82 -4.28
N TRP A 200 -2.66 5.12 -4.34
CA TRP A 200 -2.16 6.35 -4.96
C TRP A 200 -2.44 6.41 -6.46
N LEU A 201 -2.52 5.26 -7.14
CA LEU A 201 -2.82 5.18 -8.57
C LEU A 201 -4.31 5.36 -8.88
N GLU A 202 -5.18 5.08 -7.90
CA GLU A 202 -6.64 5.17 -8.03
C GLU A 202 -7.22 6.44 -7.39
N TYR A 203 -6.44 7.14 -6.56
CA TYR A 203 -6.87 8.35 -5.87
C TYR A 203 -7.24 9.48 -6.86
N ASN A 204 -8.40 10.11 -6.64
CA ASN A 204 -8.80 11.29 -7.41
C ASN A 204 -8.14 12.56 -6.85
N TYR A 205 -6.99 12.93 -7.43
CA TYR A 205 -6.26 14.14 -7.05
C TYR A 205 -7.03 15.45 -7.35
N GLY A 206 -7.99 15.44 -8.27
CA GLY A 206 -8.68 16.63 -8.76
C GLY A 206 -7.82 17.51 -9.68
N LYS A 207 -8.30 18.71 -10.02
CA LYS A 207 -7.60 19.69 -10.86
C LYS A 207 -7.47 21.01 -10.12
N GLY A 208 -6.26 21.57 -10.04
CA GLY A 208 -6.04 22.86 -9.35
C GLY A 208 -6.49 22.88 -7.88
N LYS A 209 -6.45 21.72 -7.22
CA LYS A 209 -6.94 21.51 -5.85
C LYS A 209 -5.88 21.81 -4.80
N TRP A 210 -4.64 21.39 -5.04
CA TRP A 210 -3.59 21.37 -4.02
C TRP A 210 -2.60 22.50 -4.21
N GLY A 211 -2.23 23.17 -3.10
CA GLY A 211 -1.15 24.15 -3.14
C GLY A 211 0.22 23.46 -3.11
N THR A 212 0.37 22.45 -2.26
CA THR A 212 1.58 21.64 -2.18
C THR A 212 1.20 20.18 -2.11
N ILE A 213 1.88 19.36 -2.91
CA ILE A 213 1.83 17.90 -2.81
C ILE A 213 3.22 17.44 -2.41
N VAL A 214 3.31 16.45 -1.54
CA VAL A 214 4.58 15.88 -1.09
C VAL A 214 4.57 14.36 -1.18
N SER A 215 5.73 13.75 -1.38
CA SER A 215 5.91 12.30 -1.32
C SER A 215 7.36 11.96 -0.97
N ASN A 216 7.62 11.62 0.28
CA ASN A 216 8.93 11.13 0.70
C ASN A 216 9.02 9.60 0.54
N LEU A 217 9.85 9.12 -0.39
CA LEU A 217 10.12 7.71 -0.67
C LEU A 217 8.92 6.85 -1.11
N GLY A 218 7.67 7.31 -0.93
CA GLY A 218 6.47 6.58 -1.34
C GLY A 218 6.35 6.48 -2.86
N PHE A 219 5.78 7.51 -3.48
CA PHE A 219 5.44 7.48 -4.91
C PHE A 219 6.66 7.22 -5.81
N SER A 220 7.78 7.91 -5.61
CA SER A 220 8.93 7.85 -6.52
C SER A 220 9.72 6.56 -6.42
N ASN A 221 9.88 5.93 -5.25
CA ASN A 221 10.51 4.60 -5.20
C ASN A 221 9.65 3.55 -5.91
N HIS A 222 8.34 3.60 -5.72
CA HIS A 222 7.44 2.70 -6.41
C HIS A 222 7.48 2.90 -7.92
N PHE A 223 7.49 4.15 -8.38
CA PHE A 223 7.64 4.44 -9.80
C PHE A 223 8.99 3.92 -10.34
N ASN A 224 10.11 4.19 -9.66
CA ASN A 224 11.41 3.64 -10.02
C ASN A 224 11.39 2.11 -10.10
N HIS A 225 10.83 1.44 -9.10
CA HIS A 225 10.75 -0.02 -9.04
C HIS A 225 9.95 -0.60 -10.21
N HIS A 226 8.79 -0.01 -10.53
CA HIS A 226 7.98 -0.44 -11.68
C HIS A 226 8.59 -0.03 -13.02
N HIS A 227 9.38 1.03 -13.09
CA HIS A 227 10.06 1.43 -14.32
C HIS A 227 11.21 0.50 -14.69
N LEU A 228 11.95 -0.01 -13.70
CA LEU A 228 13.13 -0.86 -13.92
C LEU A 228 12.78 -2.33 -14.20
N ARG A 229 11.51 -2.71 -14.07
CA ARG A 229 11.04 -4.09 -14.21
C ARG A 229 10.32 -4.33 -15.53
N GLU A 230 10.58 -5.48 -16.14
CA GLU A 230 9.91 -5.91 -17.38
C GLU A 230 8.39 -6.07 -17.20
N ASP A 231 7.96 -6.53 -16.02
CA ASP A 231 6.55 -6.71 -15.64
C ASP A 231 5.96 -5.52 -14.87
N GLY A 232 6.68 -4.39 -14.82
CA GLY A 232 6.29 -3.25 -14.00
C GLY A 232 5.22 -2.36 -14.63
N ASN A 233 4.29 -1.85 -13.80
CA ASN A 233 3.20 -0.98 -14.23
C ASN A 233 3.61 0.50 -14.40
N TYR A 234 4.73 0.78 -15.08
CA TYR A 234 5.29 2.13 -15.17
C TYR A 234 4.37 3.13 -15.88
N LEU A 235 3.49 2.68 -16.78
CA LEU A 235 2.52 3.54 -17.47
C LEU A 235 1.49 4.15 -16.50
N ALA A 236 0.96 3.35 -15.57
CA ALA A 236 0.01 3.86 -14.57
C ALA A 236 0.67 4.88 -13.63
N TYR A 237 1.93 4.65 -13.24
CA TYR A 237 2.69 5.64 -12.46
C TYR A 237 2.99 6.90 -13.26
N GLY A 238 3.32 6.81 -14.56
CA GLY A 238 3.48 7.97 -15.43
C GLY A 238 2.20 8.80 -15.55
N GLN A 239 1.05 8.15 -15.70
CA GLN A 239 -0.25 8.83 -15.71
C GLN A 239 -0.56 9.49 -14.36
N THR A 240 -0.29 8.79 -13.26
CA THR A 240 -0.51 9.30 -11.90
C THR A 240 0.39 10.50 -11.60
N TYR A 241 1.65 10.46 -12.04
CA TYR A 241 2.57 11.59 -11.96
C TYR A 241 1.97 12.84 -12.64
N MET A 242 1.43 12.69 -13.85
CA MET A 242 0.75 13.81 -14.53
C MET A 242 -0.54 14.25 -13.83
N ASN A 243 -1.30 13.31 -13.26
CA ASN A 243 -2.48 13.65 -12.45
C ASN A 243 -2.12 14.50 -11.23
N ILE A 244 -1.04 14.13 -10.51
CA ILE A 244 -0.48 14.92 -9.39
C ILE A 244 -0.13 16.33 -9.86
N LEU A 245 0.60 16.47 -10.96
CA LEU A 245 1.01 17.77 -11.49
C LEU A 245 -0.19 18.64 -11.92
N HIS A 246 -1.19 18.04 -12.56
CA HIS A 246 -2.42 18.76 -12.94
C HIS A 246 -3.29 19.16 -11.74
N ALA A 247 -3.20 18.42 -10.64
CA ALA A 247 -3.90 18.71 -9.40
C ALA A 247 -3.33 19.92 -8.66
N LEU A 248 -2.11 20.36 -8.98
CA LEU A 248 -1.52 21.58 -8.42
C LEU A 248 -2.29 22.84 -8.87
N LYS A 249 -2.48 23.77 -7.93
CA LYS A 249 -2.82 25.17 -8.20
C LYS A 249 -1.68 25.82 -8.99
N THR A 250 -1.97 26.86 -9.77
CA THR A 250 -0.92 27.69 -10.38
C THR A 250 -0.04 28.28 -9.28
N GLY A 251 1.28 28.15 -9.42
CA GLY A 251 2.25 28.49 -8.39
C GLY A 251 2.52 27.39 -7.35
N GLY A 252 1.68 26.36 -7.30
CA GLY A 252 1.83 25.22 -6.40
C GLY A 252 2.96 24.27 -6.80
N CYS A 253 3.40 23.45 -5.86
CA CYS A 253 4.58 22.60 -5.99
C CYS A 253 4.31 21.13 -5.63
N PHE A 254 4.95 20.21 -6.35
CA PHE A 254 5.10 18.81 -5.95
C PHE A 254 6.55 18.56 -5.51
N HIS A 255 6.73 18.23 -4.23
CA HIS A 255 8.04 17.90 -3.64
C HIS A 255 8.14 16.38 -3.45
N TYR A 256 9.17 15.74 -4.00
CA TYR A 256 9.35 14.30 -3.82
C TYR A 256 10.82 13.91 -3.86
N ALA A 257 11.13 12.79 -3.22
CA ALA A 257 12.45 12.17 -3.22
C ALA A 257 12.28 10.64 -3.18
N PRO A 258 13.08 9.85 -3.92
CA PRO A 258 14.11 10.28 -4.87
C PRO A 258 13.53 10.96 -6.13
N ASP A 259 14.39 11.62 -6.89
CA ASP A 259 14.09 12.16 -8.20
C ASP A 259 13.80 11.07 -9.25
N LEU A 260 13.15 11.46 -10.34
CA LEU A 260 12.72 10.57 -11.42
C LEU A 260 13.21 11.08 -12.78
N PRO A 261 14.53 11.06 -13.06
CA PRO A 261 15.09 11.68 -14.27
C PRO A 261 14.47 11.19 -15.59
N PHE A 262 14.00 9.94 -15.61
CA PHE A 262 13.43 9.30 -16.79
C PHE A 262 12.09 9.92 -17.23
N ILE A 263 11.28 10.45 -16.30
CA ILE A 263 10.00 11.11 -16.62
C ILE A 263 10.15 12.64 -16.61
N GLU A 264 10.97 13.17 -15.71
CA GLU A 264 11.20 14.60 -15.53
C GLU A 264 11.73 15.30 -16.79
N LYS A 265 12.55 14.60 -17.59
CA LYS A 265 13.08 15.14 -18.85
C LYS A 265 12.01 15.45 -19.90
N TYR A 266 10.79 14.94 -19.72
CA TYR A 266 9.66 15.16 -20.63
C TYR A 266 8.67 16.23 -20.13
N LEU A 267 8.94 16.89 -19.01
CA LEU A 267 8.09 17.97 -18.52
C LEU A 267 8.02 19.13 -19.54
N ASP A 268 6.80 19.58 -19.81
CA ASP A 268 6.58 20.79 -20.58
C ASP A 268 7.06 22.01 -19.79
N LYS A 269 8.16 22.61 -20.24
CA LYS A 269 8.80 23.75 -19.59
C LYS A 269 7.96 25.02 -19.62
N ALA A 270 6.92 25.09 -20.46
CA ALA A 270 5.96 26.19 -20.44
C ALA A 270 4.95 26.06 -19.30
N GLN A 271 4.67 24.83 -18.85
CA GLN A 271 3.68 24.54 -17.80
C GLN A 271 4.32 24.27 -16.45
N PHE A 272 5.53 23.70 -16.44
CA PHE A 272 6.20 23.22 -15.22
C PHE A 272 7.65 23.66 -15.15
N GLY A 273 8.06 24.15 -13.98
CA GLY A 273 9.46 24.35 -13.61
C GLY A 273 9.95 23.20 -12.76
N LEU A 274 11.16 22.72 -13.00
CA LEU A 274 11.82 21.67 -12.21
C LEU A 274 13.02 22.27 -11.49
N SER A 275 13.13 22.00 -10.19
CA SER A 275 14.32 22.25 -9.37
C SER A 275 14.72 20.97 -8.66
N GLN A 276 16.02 20.70 -8.57
CA GLN A 276 16.54 19.52 -7.90
C GLN A 276 17.57 19.91 -6.85
N TYR A 277 17.58 19.19 -5.73
CA TYR A 277 18.46 19.44 -4.60
C TYR A 277 19.13 18.15 -4.16
N GLU A 278 20.45 18.18 -4.03
CA GLU A 278 21.22 17.05 -3.51
C GLU A 278 20.80 16.70 -2.08
N ILE A 279 20.76 15.42 -1.77
CA ILE A 279 20.58 14.92 -0.41
C ILE A 279 21.94 14.38 0.03
N ASN A 280 22.55 15.03 1.03
CA ASN A 280 23.94 14.77 1.44
C ASN A 280 24.25 13.28 1.60
N GLY A 281 25.21 12.80 0.80
CA GLY A 281 25.72 11.43 0.87
C GLY A 281 24.90 10.38 0.12
N TYR A 282 23.87 10.79 -0.63
CA TYR A 282 23.05 9.90 -1.45
C TYR A 282 23.15 10.27 -2.93
N ASP A 283 23.06 9.26 -3.80
CA ASP A 283 23.11 9.42 -5.26
C ASP A 283 21.79 9.93 -5.86
N PHE A 284 20.75 10.09 -5.03
CA PHE A 284 19.45 10.58 -5.44
C PHE A 284 19.15 11.98 -4.88
N LYS A 285 18.25 12.69 -5.55
CA LYS A 285 17.92 14.08 -5.27
C LYS A 285 16.49 14.24 -4.77
N THR A 286 16.21 15.41 -4.21
CA THR A 286 14.84 15.90 -4.05
C THR A 286 14.46 16.70 -5.28
N SER A 287 13.35 16.35 -5.91
CA SER A 287 12.74 17.10 -7.00
C SER A 287 11.60 17.97 -6.50
N VAL A 288 11.55 19.20 -7.00
CA VAL A 288 10.46 20.15 -6.79
C VAL A 288 9.95 20.59 -8.14
N VAL A 289 8.73 20.15 -8.48
CA VAL A 289 8.04 20.54 -9.71
C VAL A 289 7.02 21.62 -9.39
N LYS A 290 7.21 22.82 -9.94
CA LYS A 290 6.33 23.97 -9.75
C LYS A 290 5.45 24.18 -10.98
N LYS A 291 4.15 24.39 -10.77
CA LYS A 291 3.22 24.77 -11.85
C LYS A 291 3.32 26.26 -12.16
N LEU A 292 3.56 26.61 -13.43
CA LEU A 292 3.87 27.98 -13.88
C LEU A 292 2.65 28.76 -14.38
N GLY A 293 1.68 28.10 -15.01
CA GLY A 293 0.48 28.70 -15.62
C GLY A 293 -0.72 27.79 -15.45
#